data_AF-A0A7J9XPB2-F1
#
_entry.id   AF-A0A7J9XPB2-F1
#
_cell.length_a   1.000
_cell.length_b   1.000
_cell.length_c   1.000
_cell.angle_alpha   90.00
_cell.angle_beta   90.00
_cell.angle_gamma   90.00
#
_symmetry.space_group_name_H-M   'P 1'
#
loop_
_entity.id
_entity.type
_entity.pdbx_description
1 polymer ?
#
loop_
_entity_poly.entity_id
_entity_poly.type
_entity_poly.pdbx_seq_one_letter_code
_entity_poly.pdbx_strand_id
1 'polypeptide(L)'
;MHIAEGYLPPLHAAAWTVAAAPFVVYGARAVVRQVRADPDTKLLLGAAGAFTFVLSALKIPSVTGSCSHPTGTGLGAVLFRPPVMALLGTVVLGFQALLLAHGGLTTLGANAFSMAIVGPWVAFGVYALTRRMGGGLLPAVFLAAALGDLATYCVTSVQLALAFPDAATGVLGSVLKFGSIFALTQIPLAISEGLLTVLVMRLLVRISPTELTRLRVLRPATPAEAAP
;
A
#
# COMPACT_ATOMS: atom_id res chain seq x y z
N MET A 1 -5.22 5.41 -6.78
CA MET A 1 -6.21 6.47 -7.09
C MET A 1 -6.86 6.91 -5.80
N HIS A 2 -6.56 8.13 -5.36
CA HIS A 2 -7.19 8.71 -4.17
C HIS A 2 -8.58 9.23 -4.52
N ILE A 3 -9.53 9.06 -3.61
CA ILE A 3 -10.82 9.75 -3.68
C ILE A 3 -10.58 11.20 -3.25
N ALA A 4 -10.94 12.13 -4.13
CA ALA A 4 -10.72 13.57 -3.91
C ALA A 4 -11.55 14.13 -2.75
N GLU A 5 -11.06 15.22 -2.15
CA GLU A 5 -11.77 15.98 -1.12
C GLU A 5 -13.21 16.34 -1.55
N GLY A 6 -14.17 16.15 -0.65
CA GLY A 6 -15.58 16.47 -0.90
C GLY A 6 -16.28 15.56 -1.92
N TYR A 7 -15.59 14.55 -2.48
CA TYR A 7 -16.20 13.67 -3.48
C TYR A 7 -17.15 12.63 -2.87
N LEU A 8 -17.00 12.27 -1.59
CA LEU A 8 -17.94 11.37 -0.92
C LEU A 8 -19.01 12.15 -0.15
N PRO A 9 -20.28 11.68 -0.14
CA PRO A 9 -21.28 12.20 0.77
C PRO A 9 -20.82 12.09 2.24
N PRO A 10 -21.18 13.04 3.12
CA PRO A 10 -20.69 13.07 4.51
C PRO A 10 -20.89 11.77 5.29
N LEU A 11 -22.04 11.10 5.09
CA LEU A 11 -22.32 9.82 5.74
C LEU A 11 -21.38 8.70 5.27
N HIS A 12 -21.05 8.64 3.98
CA HIS A 12 -20.08 7.67 3.45
C HIS A 12 -18.67 7.96 3.96
N ALA A 13 -18.26 9.22 3.97
CA ALA A 13 -16.98 9.65 4.53
C ALA A 13 -16.83 9.25 6.01
N ALA A 14 -17.87 9.50 6.82
CA ALA A 14 -17.91 9.10 8.22
C ALA A 14 -17.87 7.57 8.38
N ALA A 15 -18.68 6.83 7.62
CA ALA A 15 -18.73 5.37 7.69
C ALA A 15 -17.37 4.72 7.37
N TRP A 16 -16.68 5.19 6.33
CA TRP A 16 -15.35 4.69 6.00
C TRP A 16 -14.29 5.05 7.04
N THR A 17 -14.40 6.23 7.64
CA THR A 17 -13.52 6.62 8.77
C THR A 17 -13.72 5.67 9.96
N VAL A 18 -14.97 5.36 10.31
CA VAL A 18 -15.29 4.39 11.37
C VAL A 18 -14.81 2.99 11.00
N ALA A 19 -14.94 2.57 9.74
CA ALA A 19 -14.46 1.26 9.27
C ALA A 19 -12.93 1.15 9.30
N ALA A 20 -12.20 2.22 9.00
CA ALA A 20 -10.74 2.24 9.02
C ALA A 20 -10.16 2.32 10.45
N ALA A 21 -10.84 3.03 11.35
CA ALA A 21 -10.35 3.34 12.69
C ALA A 21 -9.81 2.13 13.48
N PRO A 22 -10.47 0.96 13.56
CA PRO A 22 -9.95 -0.19 14.30
C PRO A 22 -8.56 -0.64 13.83
N PHE A 23 -8.34 -0.64 12.52
CA PHE A 23 -7.07 -1.07 11.92
C PHE A 23 -5.97 -0.04 12.16
N VAL A 24 -6.28 1.25 12.02
CA VAL A 24 -5.33 2.34 12.28
C VAL A 24 -4.93 2.36 13.75
N VAL A 25 -5.90 2.23 14.67
CA VAL A 25 -5.65 2.17 16.11
C VAL A 25 -4.84 0.91 16.48
N TYR A 26 -5.15 -0.23 15.87
CA TYR A 26 -4.35 -1.44 16.06
C TYR A 26 -2.91 -1.26 15.55
N GLY A 27 -2.75 -0.63 14.38
CA GLY A 27 -1.45 -0.28 13.82
C GLY A 27 -0.65 0.66 14.72
N ALA A 28 -1.30 1.67 15.30
CA ALA A 28 -0.67 2.57 16.25
C ALA A 28 -0.19 1.84 17.50
N ARG A 29 -0.99 0.92 18.05
CA ARG A 29 -0.57 0.08 19.19
C ARG A 29 0.60 -0.83 18.83
N ALA A 30 0.62 -1.39 17.62
CA ALA A 30 1.71 -2.22 17.13
C ALA A 30 3.02 -1.42 17.02
N VAL A 31 2.96 -0.21 16.45
CA VAL A 31 4.10 0.71 16.36
C VAL A 31 4.62 1.09 17.75
N VAL A 32 3.73 1.50 18.66
CA VAL A 32 4.12 1.85 20.04
C VAL A 32 4.80 0.66 20.74
N ARG A 33 4.30 -0.56 20.55
CA ARG A 33 4.89 -1.77 21.12
C ARG A 33 6.29 -2.03 20.56
N GLN A 34 6.48 -1.88 19.25
CA GLN A 34 7.79 -2.06 18.60
C GLN A 34 8.80 -1.02 19.09
N VAL A 35 8.42 0.26 19.13
CA VAL A 35 9.29 1.35 19.60
C VAL A 35 9.66 1.20 21.08
N ARG A 36 8.77 0.64 21.91
CA ARG A 36 9.08 0.35 23.32
C ARG A 36 10.03 -0.84 23.49
N ALA A 37 9.97 -1.81 22.60
CA ALA A 37 10.86 -2.97 22.63
C ALA A 37 12.25 -2.63 22.08
N ASP A 38 12.31 -1.75 21.08
CA ASP A 38 13.53 -1.28 20.44
C ASP A 38 13.40 0.21 20.04
N PRO A 39 14.01 1.14 20.79
CA PRO A 39 13.95 2.56 20.48
C PRO A 39 14.48 2.94 19.10
N ASP A 40 15.46 2.20 18.56
CA ASP A 40 16.06 2.48 17.25
C ASP A 40 15.05 2.25 16.11
N THR A 41 14.05 1.39 16.34
CA THR A 41 12.93 1.17 15.42
C THR A 41 12.15 2.47 15.14
N LYS A 42 12.13 3.45 16.05
CA LYS A 42 11.45 4.73 15.81
C LYS A 42 12.04 5.47 14.61
N LEU A 43 13.38 5.48 14.50
CA LEU A 43 14.06 6.15 13.40
C LEU A 43 13.77 5.43 12.07
N LEU A 44 13.80 4.10 12.08
CA LEU A 44 13.50 3.26 10.91
C LEU A 44 12.06 3.46 10.43
N LEU A 45 11.08 3.49 11.33
CA LEU A 45 9.67 3.73 10.97
C LEU A 45 9.43 5.15 10.43
N GLY A 46 10.11 6.15 11.00
CA GLY A 46 10.06 7.53 10.51
C GLY A 46 10.66 7.64 9.11
N ALA A 47 11.84 7.07 8.89
CA ALA A 47 12.50 7.01 7.59
C ALA A 47 11.66 6.24 6.56
N ALA A 48 11.02 5.15 6.96
CA ALA A 48 10.10 4.38 6.13
C ALA A 48 8.90 5.22 5.69
N GLY A 49 8.23 5.91 6.61
CA GLY A 49 7.11 6.79 6.29
C GLY A 49 7.52 7.93 5.35
N ALA A 50 8.66 8.57 5.61
CA ALA A 50 9.20 9.61 4.74
C ALA A 50 9.56 9.07 3.35
N PHE A 51 10.19 7.90 3.27
CA PHE A 51 10.51 7.25 2.01
C PHE A 51 9.25 6.88 1.22
N THR A 52 8.23 6.29 1.86
CA THR A 52 6.95 6.00 1.22
C THR A 52 6.28 7.27 0.71
N PHE A 53 6.28 8.37 1.49
CA PHE A 53 5.77 9.65 1.05
C PHE A 53 6.54 10.20 -0.17
N VAL A 54 7.87 10.24 -0.11
CA VAL A 54 8.71 10.73 -1.22
C VAL A 54 8.53 9.87 -2.46
N LEU A 55 8.53 8.55 -2.32
CA LEU A 55 8.30 7.61 -3.42
C LEU A 55 6.94 7.91 -4.07
N SER A 56 5.90 8.12 -3.27
CA SER A 56 4.57 8.50 -3.74
C SER A 56 4.46 9.89 -4.37
N ALA A 57 5.48 10.74 -4.22
CA ALA A 57 5.54 12.04 -4.88
C ALA A 57 6.30 11.98 -6.22
N LEU A 58 7.03 10.89 -6.50
CA LEU A 58 7.75 10.73 -7.76
C LEU A 58 6.76 10.49 -8.91
N LYS A 59 6.91 11.26 -10.00
CA LYS A 59 6.14 11.08 -11.22
C LYS A 59 6.82 10.03 -12.09
N ILE A 60 6.13 8.92 -12.33
CA ILE A 60 6.59 7.88 -13.24
C ILE A 60 5.73 7.97 -14.51
N PRO A 61 6.35 8.03 -15.71
CA PRO A 61 5.62 7.98 -16.96
C PRO A 61 4.87 6.64 -17.05
N SER A 62 3.55 6.69 -17.18
CA SER A 62 2.75 5.49 -17.40
C SER A 62 2.75 5.08 -18.88
N VAL A 63 2.53 3.79 -19.13
CA VAL A 63 2.47 3.19 -20.47
C VAL A 63 1.36 3.81 -21.34
N THR A 64 0.35 4.44 -20.73
CA THR A 64 -0.79 5.05 -21.41
C THR A 64 -0.72 6.58 -21.51
N GLY A 65 0.44 7.20 -21.27
CA GLY A 65 0.62 8.66 -21.37
C GLY A 65 0.06 9.48 -20.20
N SER A 66 -0.41 8.83 -19.13
CA SER A 66 -0.77 9.50 -17.87
C SER A 66 0.46 9.69 -16.97
N CYS A 67 0.42 10.68 -16.08
CA CYS A 67 1.34 10.78 -14.95
C CYS A 67 0.78 9.98 -13.78
N SER A 68 1.52 8.95 -13.36
CA SER A 68 1.15 8.14 -12.19
C SER A 68 2.22 8.25 -11.11
N HIS A 69 1.82 7.92 -9.88
CA HIS A 69 2.72 7.89 -8.73
C HIS A 69 2.71 6.49 -8.12
N PRO A 70 3.87 5.92 -7.80
CA PRO A 70 3.92 4.62 -7.14
C PRO A 70 3.35 4.76 -5.72
N THR A 71 2.44 3.88 -5.33
CA THR A 71 1.81 3.94 -4.01
C THR A 71 2.74 3.45 -2.89
N GLY A 72 3.74 2.61 -3.21
CA GLY A 72 4.67 2.03 -2.25
C GLY A 72 4.02 0.98 -1.33
N THR A 73 2.76 0.62 -1.61
CA THR A 73 1.91 -0.23 -0.78
C THR A 73 2.50 -1.63 -0.62
N GLY A 74 2.89 -2.25 -1.73
CA GLY A 74 3.49 -3.59 -1.75
C GLY A 74 4.83 -3.65 -1.03
N LEU A 75 5.73 -2.70 -1.32
CA LEU A 75 7.04 -2.65 -0.70
C LEU A 75 6.93 -2.43 0.82
N GLY A 76 6.12 -1.46 1.24
CA GLY A 76 5.91 -1.17 2.65
C GLY A 76 5.31 -2.36 3.40
N ALA A 77 4.36 -3.07 2.79
CA ALA A 77 3.77 -4.27 3.38
C ALA A 77 4.78 -5.41 3.57
N VAL A 78 5.67 -5.62 2.60
CA VAL A 78 6.74 -6.65 2.69
C VAL A 78 7.76 -6.30 3.78
N LEU A 79 8.14 -5.02 3.89
CA LEU A 79 9.18 -4.57 4.83
C LEU A 79 8.66 -4.41 6.27
N PHE A 80 7.51 -3.76 6.45
CA PHE A 80 7.04 -3.30 7.77
C PHE A 80 5.80 -4.04 8.28
N ARG A 81 5.20 -4.89 7.43
CA ARG A 81 3.98 -5.68 7.71
C ARG A 81 2.70 -4.82 7.74
N PRO A 82 1.52 -5.41 7.50
CA PRO A 82 0.28 -4.66 7.34
C PRO A 82 -0.16 -3.80 8.54
N PRO A 83 -0.04 -4.25 9.81
CA PRO A 83 -0.48 -3.43 10.95
C PRO A 83 0.27 -2.10 11.04
N VAL A 84 1.59 -2.10 10.84
CA VAL A 84 2.40 -0.87 10.86
C VAL A 84 2.02 0.02 9.68
N MET A 85 1.82 -0.57 8.50
CA MET A 85 1.37 0.15 7.31
C MET A 85 0.00 0.79 7.46
N ALA A 86 -0.91 0.23 8.26
CA ALA A 86 -2.21 0.86 8.53
C ALA A 86 -2.05 2.24 9.18
N LEU A 87 -1.10 2.40 10.11
CA LEU A 87 -0.79 3.71 10.69
C LEU A 87 0.05 4.56 9.72
N LEU A 88 1.19 4.04 9.26
CA LEU A 88 2.13 4.82 8.43
C LEU A 88 1.47 5.29 7.13
N GLY A 89 0.72 4.42 6.46
CA GLY A 89 -0.03 4.76 5.26
C GLY A 89 -1.07 5.83 5.51
N THR A 90 -1.79 5.79 6.64
CA THR A 90 -2.75 6.85 7.01
C THR A 90 -2.05 8.20 7.23
N VAL A 91 -0.87 8.20 7.86
CA VAL A 91 -0.07 9.42 8.04
C VAL A 91 0.43 9.96 6.69
N VAL A 92 0.92 9.09 5.81
CA VAL A 92 1.35 9.45 4.45
C VAL A 92 0.19 10.06 3.67
N LEU A 93 -1.00 9.45 3.73
CA LEU A 93 -2.22 9.98 3.11
C LEU A 93 -2.60 11.35 3.65
N GLY A 94 -2.44 11.57 4.96
CA GLY A 94 -2.64 12.88 5.59
C GLY A 94 -1.69 13.93 5.01
N PHE A 95 -0.40 13.60 4.87
CA PHE A 95 0.56 14.51 4.23
C PHE A 95 0.27 14.74 2.74
N GLN A 96 -0.18 13.72 2.01
CA GLN A 96 -0.57 13.88 0.60
C GLN A 96 -1.77 14.83 0.46
N ALA A 97 -2.76 14.72 1.33
CA ALA A 97 -3.92 15.61 1.35
C ALA A 97 -3.51 17.06 1.68
N LEU A 98 -2.63 17.24 2.68
CA LEU A 98 -2.23 18.57 3.17
C LEU A 98 -1.18 19.28 2.31
N LEU A 99 -0.19 18.56 1.79
CA LEU A 99 0.99 19.13 1.14
C LEU A 99 0.93 19.05 -0.39
N LEU A 100 0.27 18.03 -0.94
CA LEU A 100 0.24 17.76 -2.37
C LEU A 100 -1.14 18.01 -2.99
N ALA A 101 -2.13 18.42 -2.18
CA ALA A 101 -3.53 18.50 -2.57
C ALA A 101 -4.01 17.23 -3.28
N HIS A 102 -3.51 16.07 -2.83
CA HIS A 102 -3.77 14.78 -3.45
C HIS A 102 -4.58 13.91 -2.49
N GLY A 103 -5.82 13.58 -2.87
CA GLY A 103 -6.80 12.94 -1.99
C GLY A 103 -7.66 13.96 -1.24
N GLY A 104 -7.91 13.71 0.04
CA GLY A 104 -8.75 14.56 0.88
C GLY A 104 -8.69 14.21 2.36
N LEU A 105 -8.98 15.18 3.22
CA LEU A 105 -9.20 15.05 4.66
C LEU A 105 -10.54 14.39 4.97
N THR A 106 -11.63 14.77 4.30
CA THR A 106 -12.94 14.09 4.51
C THR A 106 -12.93 12.67 3.98
N THR A 107 -12.21 12.44 2.89
CA THR A 107 -12.06 11.12 2.26
C THR A 107 -10.87 10.32 2.81
N LEU A 108 -10.16 10.85 3.80
CA LEU A 108 -8.99 10.20 4.40
C LEU A 108 -9.31 8.80 4.90
N GLY A 109 -10.46 8.61 5.57
CA GLY A 109 -10.90 7.30 6.05
C GLY A 109 -11.10 6.28 4.93
N ALA A 110 -11.74 6.69 3.82
CA ALA A 110 -11.95 5.83 2.67
C ALA A 110 -10.63 5.46 1.97
N ASN A 111 -9.76 6.45 1.76
CA ASN A 111 -8.43 6.25 1.19
C ASN A 111 -7.54 5.38 2.10
N ALA A 112 -7.59 5.57 3.42
CA ALA A 112 -6.87 4.74 4.38
C ALA A 112 -7.36 3.29 4.34
N PHE A 113 -8.68 3.08 4.21
CA PHE A 113 -9.24 1.74 4.10
C PHE A 113 -8.73 0.99 2.86
N SER A 114 -8.72 1.64 1.69
CA SER A 114 -8.22 0.98 0.48
C SER A 114 -6.68 0.84 0.49
N MET A 115 -5.95 1.93 0.74
CA MET A 115 -4.50 2.01 0.50
C MET A 115 -3.63 1.67 1.71
N ALA A 116 -4.06 1.98 2.93
CA ALA A 116 -3.28 1.71 4.13
C ALA A 116 -3.67 0.37 4.79
N ILE A 117 -4.86 -0.15 4.47
CA ILE A 117 -5.41 -1.35 5.09
C ILE A 117 -5.51 -2.48 4.05
N VAL A 118 -6.45 -2.42 3.10
CA VAL A 118 -6.68 -3.56 2.20
C VAL A 118 -5.46 -3.83 1.32
N GLY A 119 -4.89 -2.81 0.69
CA GLY A 119 -3.70 -2.94 -0.15
C GLY A 119 -2.54 -3.67 0.56
N PRO A 120 -2.07 -3.20 1.74
CA PRO A 120 -0.98 -3.86 2.46
C PRO A 120 -1.32 -5.27 2.95
N TRP A 121 -2.56 -5.51 3.37
CA TRP A 121 -2.98 -6.86 3.80
C TRP A 121 -3.00 -7.85 2.64
N VAL A 122 -3.52 -7.45 1.48
CA VAL A 122 -3.49 -8.29 0.27
C VAL A 122 -2.06 -8.50 -0.19
N ALA A 123 -1.26 -7.43 -0.27
CA ALA A 123 0.14 -7.51 -0.67
C ALA A 123 0.93 -8.49 0.22
N PHE A 124 0.81 -8.38 1.54
CA PHE A 124 1.49 -9.28 2.47
C PHE A 124 0.94 -10.71 2.41
N GLY A 125 -0.37 -10.88 2.25
CA GLY A 125 -0.99 -12.20 2.08
C GLY A 125 -0.47 -12.92 0.83
N VAL A 126 -0.43 -12.21 -0.30
CA VAL A 126 0.15 -12.69 -1.57
C VAL A 126 1.63 -13.00 -1.40
N TYR A 127 2.40 -12.09 -0.83
CA TYR A 127 3.82 -12.30 -0.54
C TYR A 127 4.03 -13.58 0.28
N ALA A 128 3.34 -13.72 1.42
CA ALA A 128 3.49 -14.86 2.30
C ALA A 128 3.07 -16.17 1.63
N LEU A 129 1.99 -16.15 0.85
CA LEU A 129 1.51 -17.31 0.10
C LEU A 129 2.53 -17.75 -0.96
N THR A 130 3.03 -16.80 -1.78
CA THR A 130 4.04 -17.10 -2.80
C THR A 130 5.31 -17.67 -2.16
N ARG A 131 5.78 -17.10 -1.04
CA ARG A 131 6.96 -17.61 -0.32
C ARG A 131 6.72 -18.99 0.28
N ARG A 132 5.51 -19.28 0.78
CA ARG A 132 5.12 -20.59 1.32
C ARG A 132 5.02 -21.67 0.24
N MET A 133 4.60 -21.31 -0.97
CA MET A 133 4.55 -22.21 -2.13
C MET A 133 5.92 -22.47 -2.79
N GLY A 134 7.02 -22.03 -2.16
CA GLY A 134 8.38 -22.20 -2.68
C GLY A 134 8.81 -21.12 -3.69
N GLY A 135 8.00 -20.08 -3.88
CA GLY A 135 8.35 -18.96 -4.76
C GLY A 135 9.54 -18.14 -4.24
N GLY A 136 10.39 -17.70 -5.16
CA GLY A 136 11.52 -16.81 -4.87
C GLY A 136 11.09 -15.46 -4.30
N LEU A 137 12.03 -14.71 -3.71
CA LEU A 137 11.77 -13.39 -3.12
C LEU A 137 11.21 -12.41 -4.17
N LEU A 138 11.83 -12.35 -5.36
CA LEU A 138 11.48 -11.36 -6.37
C LEU A 138 10.09 -11.58 -6.99
N PRO A 139 9.69 -12.80 -7.40
CA PRO A 139 8.32 -13.05 -7.84
C PRO A 139 7.29 -12.76 -6.74
N ALA A 140 7.59 -13.10 -5.49
CA ALA A 140 6.69 -12.80 -4.36
C ALA A 140 6.50 -11.29 -4.16
N VAL A 141 7.57 -10.51 -4.30
CA VAL A 141 7.54 -9.05 -4.19
C VAL A 141 6.81 -8.41 -5.38
N PHE A 142 7.02 -8.90 -6.60
CA PHE A 142 6.28 -8.45 -7.78
C PHE A 142 4.78 -8.65 -7.60
N LEU A 143 4.37 -9.87 -7.25
CA LEU A 143 2.96 -10.23 -7.08
C LEU A 143 2.33 -9.45 -5.91
N ALA A 144 3.07 -9.25 -4.82
CA ALA A 144 2.60 -8.48 -3.67
C ALA A 144 2.28 -7.03 -4.05
N ALA A 145 3.18 -6.36 -4.79
CA ALA A 145 2.94 -5.00 -5.26
C ALA A 145 1.79 -4.95 -6.27
N ALA A 146 1.86 -5.73 -7.35
CA ALA A 146 0.84 -5.69 -8.40
C ALA A 146 -0.57 -6.04 -7.88
N LEU A 147 -0.71 -7.09 -7.08
CA LEU A 147 -2.02 -7.50 -6.55
C LEU A 147 -2.48 -6.64 -5.37
N GLY A 148 -1.56 -6.06 -4.59
CA GLY A 148 -1.89 -5.09 -3.56
C GLY A 148 -2.47 -3.79 -4.13
N ASP A 149 -1.88 -3.30 -5.23
CA ASP A 149 -2.36 -2.13 -5.95
C ASP A 149 -3.74 -2.42 -6.56
N LEU A 150 -3.88 -3.55 -7.26
CA LEU A 150 -5.17 -3.98 -7.80
C LEU A 150 -6.27 -4.09 -6.74
N ALA A 151 -5.95 -4.62 -5.56
CA ALA A 151 -6.91 -4.70 -4.47
C ALA A 151 -7.35 -3.31 -3.98
N THR A 152 -6.41 -2.37 -3.88
CA THR A 152 -6.71 -0.97 -3.55
C THR A 152 -7.72 -0.40 -4.56
N TYR A 153 -7.49 -0.62 -5.86
CA TYR A 153 -8.38 -0.12 -6.91
C TYR A 153 -9.75 -0.77 -6.88
N CYS A 154 -9.82 -2.09 -6.64
CA CYS A 154 -11.09 -2.79 -6.48
C CYS A 154 -11.91 -2.22 -5.32
N VAL A 155 -11.27 -1.97 -4.17
CA VAL A 155 -11.93 -1.38 -3.01
C VAL A 155 -12.40 0.03 -3.31
N THR A 156 -11.57 0.88 -3.91
CA THR A 156 -11.97 2.25 -4.28
C THR A 156 -13.16 2.24 -5.25
N SER A 157 -13.19 1.33 -6.24
CA SER A 157 -14.34 1.18 -7.14
C SER A 157 -15.62 0.81 -6.40
N VAL A 158 -15.54 -0.08 -5.40
CA VAL A 158 -16.67 -0.44 -4.54
C VAL A 158 -17.10 0.74 -3.66
N GLN A 159 -16.16 1.49 -3.09
CA GLN A 159 -16.43 2.69 -2.29
C GLN A 159 -17.23 3.72 -3.09
N LEU A 160 -16.81 3.98 -4.33
CA LEU A 160 -17.51 4.89 -5.23
C LEU A 160 -18.85 4.33 -5.68
N ALA A 161 -18.94 3.04 -5.99
CA ALA A 161 -20.19 2.42 -6.39
C ALA A 161 -21.27 2.42 -5.30
N LEU A 162 -20.86 2.29 -4.03
CA LEU A 162 -21.77 2.42 -2.89
C LEU A 162 -22.27 3.86 -2.72
N ALA A 163 -21.40 4.86 -2.94
CA ALA A 163 -21.77 6.27 -2.85
C ALA A 163 -22.60 6.75 -4.05
N PHE A 164 -22.38 6.16 -5.21
CA PHE A 164 -23.01 6.54 -6.48
C PHE A 164 -23.57 5.31 -7.21
N PRO A 165 -24.66 4.71 -6.72
CA PRO A 165 -25.30 3.59 -7.41
C PRO A 165 -25.85 4.01 -8.77
N ASP A 166 -25.73 3.13 -9.76
CA ASP A 166 -26.25 3.38 -11.10
C ASP A 166 -27.78 3.38 -11.08
N ALA A 167 -28.40 4.30 -11.84
CA ALA A 167 -29.85 4.44 -11.84
C ALA A 167 -30.59 3.21 -12.37
N ALA A 168 -30.01 2.47 -13.32
CA ALA A 168 -30.64 1.31 -13.94
C ALA A 168 -30.21 -0.02 -13.30
N THR A 169 -28.93 -0.12 -12.92
CA THR A 169 -28.28 -1.39 -12.53
C THR A 169 -27.73 -1.37 -11.10
N GLY A 170 -28.00 -0.30 -10.34
CA GLY A 170 -27.66 -0.17 -8.93
C GLY A 170 -26.16 -0.20 -8.66
N VAL A 171 -25.80 -0.68 -7.47
CA VAL A 171 -24.39 -0.74 -7.01
C VAL A 171 -23.54 -1.61 -7.92
N LEU A 172 -24.04 -2.78 -8.35
CA LEU A 172 -23.28 -3.69 -9.21
C LEU A 172 -22.93 -3.05 -10.55
N GLY A 173 -23.89 -2.30 -11.13
CA GLY A 173 -23.66 -1.47 -12.31
C GLY A 173 -22.50 -0.49 -12.15
N SER A 174 -22.52 0.27 -11.06
CA SER A 174 -21.45 1.23 -10.75
C SER A 174 -20.11 0.57 -10.48
N VAL A 175 -20.07 -0.59 -9.82
CA VAL A 175 -18.82 -1.35 -9.61
C VAL A 175 -18.19 -1.68 -10.96
N LEU A 176 -18.97 -2.18 -11.92
CA LEU A 176 -18.48 -2.52 -13.26
C LEU A 176 -18.03 -1.27 -14.03
N LYS A 177 -18.77 -0.15 -13.94
CA LYS A 177 -18.40 1.12 -14.58
C LYS A 177 -17.10 1.69 -14.02
N PHE A 178 -17.01 1.91 -12.72
CA PHE A 178 -15.79 2.44 -12.09
C PHE A 178 -14.61 1.48 -12.27
N GLY A 179 -14.85 0.17 -12.09
CA GLY A 179 -13.84 -0.86 -12.26
C GLY A 179 -13.27 -0.89 -13.68
N SER A 180 -14.11 -0.87 -14.71
CA SER A 180 -13.64 -0.89 -16.10
C SER A 180 -12.89 0.38 -16.50
N ILE A 181 -13.36 1.56 -16.08
CA ILE A 181 -12.69 2.83 -16.36
C ILE A 181 -11.31 2.87 -15.71
N PHE A 182 -11.21 2.46 -14.44
CA PHE A 182 -9.94 2.44 -13.74
C PHE A 182 -9.02 1.35 -14.27
N ALA A 183 -9.52 0.17 -14.66
CA ALA A 183 -8.70 -0.94 -15.15
C ALA A 183 -7.72 -0.51 -16.27
N LEU A 184 -8.16 0.36 -17.19
CA LEU A 184 -7.34 0.86 -18.30
C LEU A 184 -6.05 1.57 -17.86
N THR A 185 -6.09 2.27 -16.74
CA THR A 185 -4.94 3.03 -16.22
C THR A 185 -4.24 2.29 -15.08
N GLN A 186 -5.01 1.56 -14.27
CA GLN A 186 -4.53 0.96 -13.03
C GLN A 186 -3.88 -0.41 -13.23
N ILE A 187 -4.30 -1.21 -14.21
CA ILE A 187 -3.62 -2.49 -14.51
C ILE A 187 -2.20 -2.23 -15.02
N PRO A 188 -1.97 -1.33 -16.02
CA PRO A 188 -0.61 -0.99 -16.43
C PRO A 188 0.22 -0.44 -15.28
N LEU A 189 -0.36 0.43 -14.45
CA LEU A 189 0.31 1.00 -13.29
C LEU A 189 0.74 -0.08 -12.28
N ALA A 190 -0.14 -1.00 -11.93
CA ALA A 190 0.16 -2.09 -10.99
C ALA A 190 1.30 -2.99 -11.49
N ILE A 191 1.37 -3.24 -12.80
CA ILE A 191 2.48 -3.99 -13.42
C ILE A 191 3.78 -3.17 -13.33
N SER A 192 3.74 -1.90 -13.72
CA SER A 192 4.90 -1.01 -13.65
C SER A 192 5.44 -0.85 -12.23
N GLU A 193 4.55 -0.68 -11.25
CA GLU A 193 4.91 -0.59 -9.83
C GLU A 193 5.44 -1.92 -9.29
N GLY A 194 4.90 -3.05 -9.73
CA GLY A 194 5.44 -4.37 -9.44
C GLY A 194 6.90 -4.52 -9.90
N LEU A 195 7.20 -4.11 -11.13
CA LEU A 195 8.56 -4.15 -11.68
C LEU A 195 9.50 -3.19 -10.95
N LEU A 196 9.04 -1.96 -10.67
CA LEU A 196 9.80 -0.99 -9.88
C LEU A 196 10.12 -1.54 -8.48
N THR A 197 9.15 -2.17 -7.83
CA THR A 197 9.32 -2.72 -6.49
C THR A 197 10.33 -3.88 -6.48
N VAL A 198 10.35 -4.71 -7.52
CA VAL A 198 11.39 -5.73 -7.71
C VAL A 198 12.78 -5.09 -7.85
N LEU A 199 12.91 -4.03 -8.64
CA LEU A 199 14.17 -3.31 -8.81
C LEU A 199 14.66 -2.72 -7.47
N VAL A 200 13.78 -2.05 -6.73
CA VAL A 200 14.09 -1.50 -5.41
C VAL A 200 14.47 -2.62 -4.44
N MET A 201 13.74 -3.74 -4.41
CA MET A 201 14.08 -4.87 -3.55
C MET A 201 15.45 -5.47 -3.90
N ARG A 202 15.80 -5.60 -5.18
CA ARG A 202 17.14 -6.04 -5.61
C ARG A 202 18.24 -5.12 -5.09
N LEU A 203 18.00 -3.81 -5.13
CA LEU A 203 18.93 -2.81 -4.62
C LEU A 203 19.10 -2.94 -3.09
N LEU A 204 17.99 -3.08 -2.36
CA LEU A 204 18.01 -3.26 -0.90
C LEU A 204 18.74 -4.54 -0.49
N VAL A 205 18.56 -5.64 -1.23
CA VAL A 205 19.29 -6.90 -0.97
C VAL A 205 20.79 -6.72 -1.14
N ARG A 206 21.25 -5.86 -2.05
CA ARG A 206 22.68 -5.60 -2.28
C ARG A 206 23.27 -4.61 -1.26
N ILE A 207 22.55 -3.55 -0.92
CA ILE A 207 23.07 -2.43 -0.12
C ILE A 207 22.84 -2.65 1.38
N SER A 208 21.75 -3.31 1.77
CA SER A 208 21.31 -3.42 3.16
C SER A 208 20.84 -4.82 3.56
N PRO A 209 21.62 -5.90 3.29
CA PRO A 209 21.22 -7.27 3.61
C PRO A 209 21.03 -7.50 5.12
N THR A 210 21.83 -6.84 5.96
CA THR A 210 21.73 -6.91 7.42
C THR A 210 20.38 -6.41 7.93
N GLU A 211 19.92 -5.28 7.42
CA GLU A 211 18.61 -4.70 7.80
C GLU A 211 17.44 -5.56 7.29
N LEU A 212 17.52 -6.09 6.07
CA LEU A 212 16.50 -7.03 5.57
C LEU A 212 16.44 -8.34 6.38
N THR A 213 17.55 -8.76 6.97
CA THR A 213 17.60 -9.91 7.88
C THR A 213 16.96 -9.57 9.22
N ARG A 214 17.22 -8.36 9.77
CA ARG A 214 16.55 -7.85 10.97
C ARG A 214 15.03 -7.76 10.79
N LEU A 215 14.57 -7.30 9.63
CA LEU A 215 13.16 -7.26 9.23
C LEU A 215 12.57 -8.62 8.89
N ARG A 216 13.37 -9.71 8.94
CA ARG A 216 12.97 -11.10 8.61
C ARG A 216 12.45 -11.27 7.18
N VAL A 217 12.89 -10.41 6.27
CA VAL A 217 12.62 -10.54 4.83
C VAL A 217 13.58 -11.57 4.21
N LEU A 218 14.85 -11.49 4.60
CA LEU A 218 15.87 -12.50 4.29
C LEU A 218 16.02 -13.49 5.44
N ARG A 219 16.43 -14.72 5.12
CA ARG A 219 16.87 -15.68 6.14
C ARG A 219 18.30 -15.32 6.55
N PRO A 220 18.68 -15.51 7.82
CA PRO A 220 20.08 -15.42 8.23
C PRO A 220 20.91 -16.38 7.38
N ALA A 221 22.08 -15.94 6.91
CA ALA A 221 23.02 -16.82 6.23
C ALA A 221 23.37 -17.98 7.17
N THR A 222 23.24 -19.22 6.69
CA THR A 222 23.74 -20.38 7.43
C THR A 222 25.27 -20.34 7.48
N PRO A 223 25.92 -20.78 8.57
CA PRO A 223 27.39 -20.76 8.69
C PRO A 223 28.13 -21.45 7.54
N ALA A 224 27.48 -22.40 6.85
CA ALA A 224 28.03 -23.12 5.71
C ALA A 224 28.11 -22.31 4.39
N GLU A 225 27.33 -21.23 4.24
CA GLU A 225 27.40 -20.31 3.08
C GLU A 225 28.37 -19.14 3.30
N ALA A 226 28.93 -19.01 4.52
CA ALA A 226 29.86 -17.95 4.89
C ALA A 226 31.34 -18.35 4.77
N ALA A 227 31.63 -19.58 4.29
CA ALA A 227 32.99 -20.00 3.97
C ALA A 227 33.39 -19.45 2.59
N PRO A 228 34.60 -18.89 2.44
CA PRO A 228 35.05 -18.17 1.25
C PRO A 228 35.16 -19.04 -0.01
#